data_AF-T1CTY7-F1
#
_entry.id   AF-T1CTY7-F1
#
_cell.length_a   1.000
_cell.length_b   1.000
_cell.length_c   1.000
_cell.angle_alpha   90.00
_cell.angle_beta   90.00
_cell.angle_gamma   90.00
#
_symmetry.space_group_name_H-M   'P 1'
#
loop_
_entity.id
_entity.type
_entity.pdbx_description
1 polymer ?
#
loop_
_entity_poly.entity_id
_entity_poly.type
_entity_poly.pdbx_seq_one_letter_code
_entity_poly.pdbx_strand_id
1 'polypeptide(L)'
;MSEIRTVIPDEIDQYLEAMVRTGPFASKAELVRAALVSYAQETGPLAKGFDKELIFSPDGRLYQVEYARESARRGAPVAGLIYNGGVLLSAAYRKGSSVPLVGLKHTGKVTALGSSVLLAGSGLVADIAMVVHELGSFAGTTPEGWSEALTSILWRATLDRNRRPFGASMLLATTLGGRPRLFLVDPSGSALEADGFL
;
A
#
# COMPACT_ATOMS: atom_id res chain seq x y z
N MET A 1 -38.18 12.93 6.85
CA MET A 1 -37.48 11.65 7.08
C MET A 1 -38.27 10.57 6.37
N SER A 2 -37.69 9.85 5.42
CA SER A 2 -38.34 8.74 4.74
C SER A 2 -38.49 7.57 5.73
N GLU A 3 -39.71 7.25 6.10
CA GLU A 3 -40.02 6.08 6.93
C GLU A 3 -39.77 4.82 6.07
N ILE A 4 -38.71 4.07 6.37
CA ILE A 4 -38.48 2.76 5.73
C ILE A 4 -39.48 1.79 6.36
N ARG A 5 -40.53 1.47 5.63
CA ARG A 5 -41.49 0.42 6.01
C ARG A 5 -41.00 -0.90 5.46
N THR A 6 -40.25 -1.64 6.29
CA THR A 6 -39.88 -3.02 5.97
C THR A 6 -41.08 -3.92 6.23
N VAL A 7 -41.56 -4.60 5.20
CA VAL A 7 -42.55 -5.66 5.34
C VAL A 7 -41.83 -6.89 5.87
N ILE A 8 -42.08 -7.23 7.14
CA ILE A 8 -41.60 -8.47 7.75
C ILE A 8 -42.65 -9.54 7.46
N PRO A 9 -42.27 -10.74 6.96
CA PRO A 9 -43.21 -11.86 6.80
C PRO A 9 -43.90 -12.22 8.12
N ASP A 10 -45.20 -12.55 8.08
CA ASP A 10 -46.01 -12.83 9.28
C ASP A 10 -45.41 -13.93 10.18
N GLU A 11 -44.76 -14.93 9.59
CA GLU A 11 -44.08 -16.01 10.31
C GLU A 11 -42.93 -15.49 11.18
N ILE A 12 -42.12 -14.58 10.65
CA ILE A 12 -41.02 -13.95 11.39
C ILE A 12 -41.60 -13.01 12.45
N ASP A 13 -42.67 -12.29 12.13
CA ASP A 13 -43.29 -11.37 13.08
C ASP A 13 -43.85 -12.11 14.32
N GLN A 14 -44.52 -13.25 14.11
CA GLN A 14 -44.99 -14.14 15.17
C GLN A 14 -43.84 -14.70 16.01
N TYR A 15 -42.73 -15.07 15.36
CA TYR A 15 -41.54 -15.53 16.06
C TYR A 15 -40.95 -14.43 16.97
N LEU A 16 -40.86 -13.20 16.48
CA LEU A 16 -40.42 -12.05 17.27
C LEU A 16 -41.37 -11.76 18.44
N GLU A 17 -42.68 -11.91 18.26
CA GLU A 17 -43.65 -11.81 19.38
C GLU A 17 -43.41 -12.86 20.45
N ALA A 18 -43.19 -14.11 20.04
CA ALA A 18 -42.91 -15.19 20.96
C ALA A 18 -41.65 -14.87 21.78
N MET A 19 -40.58 -14.39 21.14
CA MET A 19 -39.34 -13.99 21.82
C MET A 19 -39.50 -12.82 22.78
N VAL A 20 -40.33 -11.83 22.45
CA VAL A 20 -40.64 -10.72 23.37
C VAL A 20 -41.45 -11.21 24.57
N ARG A 21 -42.43 -12.10 24.34
CA ARG A 21 -43.29 -12.64 25.40
C ARG A 21 -42.54 -13.55 26.38
N THR A 22 -41.58 -14.33 25.91
CA THR A 22 -40.83 -15.30 26.73
C THR A 22 -39.47 -14.80 27.18
N GLY A 23 -38.96 -13.73 26.57
CA GLY A 23 -37.62 -13.20 26.77
C GLY A 23 -37.57 -11.90 27.59
N PRO A 24 -36.37 -11.30 27.70
CA PRO A 24 -36.13 -10.13 28.53
C PRO A 24 -36.46 -8.78 27.87
N PHE A 25 -37.02 -8.77 26.65
CA PHE A 25 -37.23 -7.55 25.87
C PHE A 25 -38.66 -7.02 26.05
N ALA A 26 -38.83 -5.71 26.21
CA ALA A 26 -40.15 -5.09 26.41
C ALA A 26 -40.92 -4.87 25.09
N SER A 27 -40.24 -4.94 23.94
CA SER A 27 -40.87 -4.75 22.63
C SER A 27 -40.06 -5.37 21.48
N LYS A 28 -40.73 -5.60 20.32
CA LYS A 28 -40.04 -6.01 19.08
C LYS A 28 -38.97 -5.00 18.66
N ALA A 29 -39.23 -3.71 18.83
CA ALA A 29 -38.28 -2.65 18.48
C ALA A 29 -37.00 -2.71 19.35
N GLU A 30 -37.14 -3.02 20.63
CA GLU A 30 -36.01 -3.23 21.53
C GLU A 30 -35.22 -4.49 21.18
N LEU A 31 -35.91 -5.61 20.93
CA LEU A 31 -35.32 -6.85 20.45
C LEU A 31 -34.53 -6.64 19.15
N VAL A 32 -35.12 -5.98 18.15
CA VAL A 32 -34.46 -5.66 16.87
C VAL A 32 -33.28 -4.73 17.07
N ARG A 33 -33.39 -3.72 17.94
CA ARG A 33 -32.26 -2.83 18.26
C ARG A 33 -31.12 -3.60 18.92
N ALA A 34 -31.42 -4.48 19.87
CA ALA A 34 -30.42 -5.32 20.52
C ALA A 34 -29.75 -6.28 19.52
N ALA A 35 -30.53 -6.90 18.64
CA ALA A 35 -30.03 -7.76 17.57
C ALA A 35 -29.14 -7.00 16.57
N LEU A 36 -29.54 -5.78 16.16
CA LEU A 36 -28.73 -4.93 15.29
C LEU A 36 -27.44 -4.47 15.97
N VAL A 37 -27.48 -4.17 17.27
CA VAL A 37 -26.28 -3.84 18.04
C VAL A 37 -25.36 -5.05 18.16
N SER A 38 -25.89 -6.24 18.46
CA SER A 38 -25.12 -7.49 18.49
C SER A 38 -24.51 -7.78 17.12
N TYR A 39 -25.32 -7.70 16.06
CA TYR A 39 -24.88 -7.88 14.68
C TYR A 39 -23.80 -6.87 14.31
N ALA A 40 -23.96 -5.58 14.62
CA ALA A 40 -22.96 -4.56 14.33
C ALA A 40 -21.69 -4.71 15.19
N GLN A 41 -21.78 -5.28 16.38
CA GLN A 41 -20.63 -5.58 17.23
C GLN A 41 -19.87 -6.82 16.76
N GLU A 42 -20.58 -7.85 16.32
CA GLU A 42 -20.06 -9.10 15.76
C GLU A 42 -19.46 -8.88 14.38
N THR A 43 -20.15 -8.14 13.51
CA THR A 43 -19.68 -7.84 12.16
C THR A 43 -18.70 -6.68 12.12
N GLY A 44 -18.75 -5.77 13.11
CA GLY A 44 -17.92 -4.56 13.15
C GLY A 44 -17.99 -3.75 11.84
N PRO A 45 -17.20 -2.68 11.70
CA PRO A 45 -16.73 -2.38 10.36
C PRO A 45 -15.96 -3.62 9.88
N LEU A 46 -16.21 -4.09 8.64
CA LEU A 46 -15.56 -5.24 7.97
C LEU A 46 -14.02 -5.29 8.10
N ALA A 47 -13.38 -4.20 8.56
CA ALA A 47 -11.96 -4.06 8.79
C ALA A 47 -11.47 -4.30 10.24
N LYS A 48 -12.34 -4.46 11.25
CA LYS A 48 -11.92 -4.47 12.66
C LYS A 48 -10.99 -5.65 12.97
N GLY A 49 -9.69 -5.38 13.10
CA GLY A 49 -8.66 -6.37 13.42
C GLY A 49 -7.85 -6.84 12.20
N PHE A 50 -8.43 -6.83 11.01
CA PHE A 50 -7.72 -7.15 9.75
C PHE A 50 -6.74 -6.06 9.33
N ASP A 51 -6.89 -4.87 9.88
CA ASP A 51 -6.01 -3.72 9.69
C ASP A 51 -4.78 -3.73 10.61
N LYS A 52 -4.70 -4.64 11.59
CA LYS A 52 -3.60 -4.68 12.57
C LYS A 52 -2.46 -5.62 12.18
N GLU A 53 -2.74 -6.60 11.33
CA GLU A 53 -1.81 -7.64 10.94
C GLU A 53 -1.75 -7.76 9.41
N LEU A 54 -0.71 -8.41 8.89
CA LEU A 54 -0.63 -8.78 7.48
C LEU A 54 -1.45 -10.05 7.21
N ILE A 55 -2.77 -9.90 7.20
CA ILE A 55 -3.73 -10.95 6.84
C ILE A 55 -4.73 -10.41 5.82
N PHE A 56 -5.32 -11.31 5.04
CA PHE A 56 -6.43 -10.95 4.16
C PHE A 56 -7.67 -10.64 4.98
N SER A 57 -8.33 -9.54 4.66
CA SER A 57 -9.67 -9.23 5.12
C SER A 57 -10.72 -10.13 4.45
N PRO A 58 -11.96 -10.22 4.99
CA PRO A 58 -13.02 -11.03 4.39
C PRO A 58 -13.38 -10.62 2.96
N ASP A 59 -13.13 -9.36 2.59
CA ASP A 59 -13.30 -8.82 1.23
C ASP A 59 -12.05 -8.99 0.34
N GLY A 60 -11.03 -9.74 0.79
CA GLY A 60 -9.86 -10.14 0.00
C GLY A 60 -8.75 -9.09 -0.10
N ARG A 61 -8.75 -8.08 0.78
CA ARG A 61 -7.78 -6.98 0.75
C ARG A 61 -6.67 -7.20 1.77
N LEU A 62 -5.54 -6.55 1.51
CA LEU A 62 -4.41 -6.45 2.45
C LEU A 62 -4.29 -5.00 2.91
N TYR A 63 -5.01 -4.63 3.97
CA TYR A 63 -5.07 -3.24 4.43
C TYR A 63 -3.69 -2.65 4.76
N GLN A 64 -2.77 -3.46 5.33
CA GLN A 64 -1.40 -3.02 5.59
C GLN A 64 -0.64 -2.58 4.32
N VAL A 65 -0.89 -3.23 3.18
CA VAL A 65 -0.30 -2.84 1.89
C VAL A 65 -0.95 -1.57 1.36
N GLU A 66 -2.26 -1.41 1.55
CA GLU A 66 -2.97 -0.18 1.17
C GLU A 66 -2.51 1.03 1.99
N TYR A 67 -2.27 0.85 3.30
CA TYR A 67 -1.69 1.89 4.14
C TYR A 67 -0.27 2.24 3.73
N ALA A 68 0.54 1.25 3.34
CA ALA A 68 1.87 1.49 2.81
C ALA A 68 1.84 2.29 1.49
N ARG A 69 0.90 1.99 0.59
CA ARG A 69 0.65 2.78 -0.64
C ARG A 69 0.24 4.21 -0.32
N GLU A 70 -0.64 4.41 0.65
CA GLU A 70 -1.06 5.74 1.08
C GLU A 70 0.10 6.52 1.73
N SER A 71 0.95 5.86 2.51
CA SER A 71 2.21 6.42 3.02
C SER A 71 3.13 6.88 1.88
N ALA A 72 3.30 6.04 0.85
CA ALA A 72 4.13 6.37 -0.32
C ALA A 72 3.60 7.61 -1.08
N ARG A 73 2.28 7.72 -1.24
CA ARG A 73 1.60 8.85 -1.89
C ARG A 73 1.78 10.18 -1.15
N ARG A 74 1.91 10.15 0.18
CA ARG A 74 2.15 11.35 1.01
C ARG A 74 3.61 11.84 0.96
N GLY A 75 4.51 11.04 0.40
CA GLY A 75 5.88 11.42 0.11
C GLY A 75 5.94 12.58 -0.88
N ALA A 76 7.01 13.40 -0.80
CA ALA A 76 7.21 14.40 -1.84
C ALA A 76 7.55 13.70 -3.17
N PRO A 77 6.97 14.17 -4.29
CA PRO A 77 6.88 13.42 -5.54
C PRO A 77 8.25 13.14 -6.15
N VAL A 78 8.31 12.05 -6.90
CA VAL A 78 9.42 11.68 -7.79
C VAL A 78 8.86 11.46 -9.19
N ALA A 79 9.63 11.85 -10.19
CA ALA A 79 9.26 11.72 -11.60
C ALA A 79 10.40 11.06 -12.38
N GLY A 80 10.05 10.37 -13.45
CA GLY A 80 10.99 9.75 -14.36
C GLY A 80 10.51 9.85 -15.81
N LEU A 81 11.45 10.04 -16.74
CA LEU A 81 11.15 10.14 -18.17
C LEU A 81 12.28 9.51 -18.99
N ILE A 82 11.90 8.69 -19.97
CA ILE A 82 12.78 8.22 -21.03
C ILE A 82 12.82 9.27 -22.15
N TYR A 83 14.02 9.56 -22.64
CA TYR A 83 14.25 10.48 -23.76
C TYR A 83 15.33 9.90 -24.69
N ASN A 84 15.52 10.50 -25.87
CA ASN A 84 16.44 9.99 -26.89
C ASN A 84 17.89 9.77 -26.40
N GLY A 85 18.31 10.49 -25.36
CA GLY A 85 19.65 10.39 -24.78
C GLY A 85 19.75 9.53 -23.52
N GLY A 86 18.65 8.91 -23.05
CA GLY A 86 18.67 8.05 -21.86
C GLY A 86 17.41 8.17 -21.01
N VAL A 87 17.60 8.21 -19.69
CA VAL A 87 16.53 8.28 -18.70
C VAL A 87 16.87 9.32 -17.65
N LEU A 88 15.89 10.15 -17.30
CA LEU A 88 15.98 11.17 -16.27
C LEU A 88 15.16 10.75 -15.07
N LEU A 89 15.71 10.89 -13.86
CA LEU A 89 14.95 10.82 -12.61
C LEU A 89 15.04 12.16 -11.87
N SER A 90 13.94 12.59 -11.29
CA SER A 90 13.85 13.81 -10.49
C SER A 90 13.08 13.53 -9.20
N ALA A 91 13.46 14.23 -8.13
CA ALA A 91 12.80 14.13 -6.84
C ALA A 91 12.61 15.50 -6.21
N ALA A 92 11.39 15.79 -5.76
CA ALA A 92 11.10 17.02 -5.04
C ALA A 92 11.55 16.91 -3.58
N TYR A 93 12.11 18.00 -3.07
CA TYR A 93 12.38 18.22 -1.65
C TYR A 93 11.39 19.24 -1.09
N ARG A 94 10.94 19.05 0.17
CA ARG A 94 10.02 20.01 0.80
C ARG A 94 10.76 21.32 1.10
N LYS A 95 10.10 22.46 0.89
CA LYS A 95 10.62 23.77 1.30
C LYS A 95 10.99 23.73 2.80
N GLY A 96 12.18 24.20 3.14
CA GLY A 96 12.70 24.21 4.51
C GLY A 96 13.49 22.97 4.92
N SER A 97 13.59 21.92 4.10
CA SER A 97 14.55 20.85 4.34
C SER A 97 15.95 21.36 4.05
N SER A 98 16.78 21.54 5.08
CA SER A 98 18.22 21.82 4.97
C SER A 98 18.95 20.57 4.49
N VAL A 99 18.77 20.23 3.22
CA VAL A 99 19.56 19.21 2.54
C VAL A 99 20.74 19.93 1.89
N PRO A 100 21.99 19.67 2.32
CA PRO A 100 23.14 20.24 1.65
C PRO A 100 23.12 19.83 0.18
N LEU A 101 23.12 20.81 -0.72
CA LEU A 101 23.28 20.61 -2.18
C LEU A 101 24.65 20.01 -2.55
N VAL A 102 25.53 19.82 -1.57
CA VAL A 102 26.91 19.37 -1.74
C VAL A 102 27.08 18.02 -1.02
N GLY A 103 27.27 16.94 -1.79
CA GLY A 103 27.86 15.71 -1.27
C GLY A 103 26.93 14.56 -0.85
N LEU A 104 25.69 14.47 -1.36
CA LEU A 104 24.86 13.27 -1.18
C LEU A 104 25.41 12.10 -2.00
N LYS A 105 26.51 11.49 -1.54
CA LYS A 105 27.07 10.33 -2.22
C LYS A 105 26.20 9.07 -2.04
N HIS A 106 25.38 8.95 -0.98
CA HIS A 106 24.68 7.69 -0.67
C HIS A 106 23.31 7.77 0.01
N THR A 107 22.75 8.96 0.30
CA THR A 107 21.51 9.08 1.11
C THR A 107 20.55 10.14 0.55
N GLY A 108 20.09 9.91 -0.69
CA GLY A 108 19.12 10.77 -1.36
C GLY A 108 17.83 10.05 -1.69
N LYS A 109 16.81 10.81 -2.10
CA LYS A 109 15.64 10.23 -2.76
C LYS A 109 15.97 9.64 -4.13
N VAL A 110 17.10 10.01 -4.72
CA VAL A 110 17.64 9.45 -5.97
C VAL A 110 19.02 8.92 -5.66
N THR A 111 19.28 7.66 -5.98
CA THR A 111 20.54 6.96 -5.69
C THR A 111 20.96 6.12 -6.89
N ALA A 112 22.25 6.18 -7.23
CA ALA A 112 22.83 5.33 -8.26
C ALA A 112 23.23 3.96 -7.69
N LEU A 113 22.85 2.89 -8.37
CA LEU A 113 23.18 1.49 -8.07
C LEU A 113 24.16 0.99 -9.13
N GLY A 114 25.35 1.58 -9.16
CA GLY A 114 26.35 1.38 -10.22
C GLY A 114 26.23 2.40 -11.35
N SER A 115 26.80 2.08 -12.51
CA SER A 115 26.91 3.02 -13.65
C SER A 115 25.66 3.12 -14.51
N SER A 116 24.81 2.10 -14.49
CA SER A 116 23.71 1.93 -15.47
C SER A 116 22.34 1.80 -14.83
N VAL A 117 22.24 1.92 -13.50
CA VAL A 117 20.99 1.76 -12.75
C VAL A 117 20.85 2.91 -11.75
N LEU A 118 19.68 3.53 -11.74
CA LEU A 118 19.29 4.56 -10.79
C LEU A 118 17.98 4.14 -10.11
N LEU A 119 17.85 4.48 -8.83
CA LEU A 119 16.62 4.30 -8.07
C LEU A 119 16.18 5.65 -7.52
N ALA A 120 14.91 6.00 -7.69
CA ALA A 120 14.29 7.13 -7.02
C ALA A 120 13.10 6.67 -6.19
N GLY A 121 12.87 7.25 -5.01
CA GLY A 121 11.78 6.83 -4.12
C GLY A 121 10.92 7.97 -3.59
N SER A 122 9.62 7.72 -3.48
CA SER A 122 8.65 8.57 -2.77
C SER A 122 8.04 7.82 -1.60
N GLY A 123 7.93 8.50 -0.45
CA GLY A 123 7.40 7.93 0.79
C GLY A 123 8.39 8.07 1.93
N LEU A 124 8.49 7.03 2.76
CA LEU A 124 9.41 7.01 3.90
C LEU A 124 10.87 6.83 3.43
N VAL A 125 11.70 7.85 3.67
CA VAL A 125 13.11 7.87 3.22
C VAL A 125 13.95 6.74 3.83
N ALA A 126 13.67 6.35 5.08
CA ALA A 126 14.35 5.25 5.74
C ALA A 126 14.10 3.90 5.02
N ASP A 127 12.87 3.67 4.56
CA ASP A 127 12.50 2.47 3.81
C ASP A 127 13.20 2.42 2.45
N ILE A 128 13.31 3.58 1.77
CA ILE A 128 14.08 3.71 0.52
C ILE A 128 15.55 3.37 0.76
N ALA A 129 16.15 3.89 1.84
CA ALA A 129 17.54 3.61 2.18
C ALA A 129 17.79 2.12 2.48
N MET A 130 16.86 1.44 3.15
CA MET A 130 16.96 0.00 3.37
C MET A 130 16.96 -0.80 2.05
N VAL A 131 16.08 -0.45 1.11
CA VAL A 131 16.03 -1.12 -0.19
C VAL A 131 17.28 -0.84 -1.02
N VAL A 132 17.77 0.40 -1.03
CA VAL A 132 19.06 0.76 -1.66
C VAL A 132 20.20 -0.08 -1.09
N HIS A 133 20.25 -0.25 0.24
CA HIS A 133 21.28 -1.05 0.89
C HIS A 133 21.22 -2.52 0.46
N GLU A 134 20.03 -3.12 0.43
CA GLU A 134 19.83 -4.51 0.01
C GLU A 134 20.16 -4.73 -1.47
N LEU A 135 19.80 -3.78 -2.33
CA LEU A 135 20.17 -3.79 -3.75
C LEU A 135 21.64 -3.50 -4.01
N GLY A 136 22.36 -2.89 -3.07
CA GLY A 136 23.78 -2.55 -3.24
C GLY A 136 24.69 -3.75 -3.48
N SER A 137 24.30 -4.94 -3.00
CA SER A 137 24.99 -6.20 -3.27
C SER A 137 24.50 -6.94 -4.51
N PHE A 138 23.43 -6.47 -5.15
CA PHE A 138 22.87 -7.12 -6.32
C PHE A 138 23.69 -6.78 -7.57
N ALA A 139 24.13 -7.80 -8.31
CA ALA A 139 24.95 -7.67 -9.50
C ALA A 139 24.19 -8.16 -10.76
N GLY A 140 23.01 -7.59 -11.00
CA GLY A 140 22.20 -7.92 -12.18
C GLY A 140 22.75 -7.29 -13.47
N THR A 141 22.64 -8.01 -14.58
CA THR A 141 23.08 -7.54 -15.91
C THR A 141 21.93 -7.19 -16.85
N THR A 142 20.69 -7.49 -16.47
CA THR A 142 19.48 -7.24 -17.28
C THR A 142 18.51 -6.29 -16.57
N PRO A 143 17.76 -5.46 -17.31
CA PRO A 143 16.69 -4.64 -16.74
C PRO A 143 15.67 -5.43 -15.94
N GLU A 144 15.25 -6.58 -16.48
CA GLU A 144 14.27 -7.47 -15.87
C GLU A 144 14.77 -8.02 -14.53
N GLY A 145 16.05 -8.41 -14.45
CA GLY A 145 16.65 -8.90 -13.21
C GLY A 145 16.69 -7.84 -12.11
N TRP A 146 16.95 -6.57 -12.46
CA TRP A 146 16.88 -5.47 -11.49
C TRP A 146 15.45 -5.17 -11.04
N SER A 147 14.49 -5.17 -11.98
CA SER A 147 13.06 -4.99 -11.65
C SER A 147 12.56 -6.11 -10.74
N GLU A 148 12.93 -7.35 -11.03
CA GLU A 148 12.58 -8.53 -10.23
C GLU A 148 13.23 -8.49 -8.84
N ALA A 149 14.51 -8.12 -8.75
CA ALA A 149 15.21 -7.97 -7.47
C ALA A 149 14.52 -6.94 -6.57
N LEU A 150 14.22 -5.75 -7.12
CA LEU A 150 13.50 -4.70 -6.40
C LEU A 150 12.10 -5.17 -5.97
N THR A 151 11.35 -5.77 -6.89
CA THR A 151 10.02 -6.34 -6.64
C THR A 151 10.05 -7.36 -5.51
N SER A 152 11.02 -8.28 -5.55
CA SER A 152 11.17 -9.34 -4.55
C SER A 152 11.48 -8.80 -3.16
N ILE A 153 12.25 -7.72 -3.04
CA ILE A 153 12.49 -7.05 -1.75
C ILE A 153 11.18 -6.54 -1.14
N LEU A 154 10.39 -5.80 -1.92
CA LEU A 154 9.14 -5.22 -1.44
C LEU A 154 8.09 -6.30 -1.16
N TRP A 155 7.93 -7.26 -2.09
CA TRP A 155 6.98 -8.36 -1.97
C TRP A 155 7.25 -9.23 -0.73
N ARG A 156 8.51 -9.59 -0.43
CA ARG A 156 8.84 -10.39 0.76
C ARG A 156 8.38 -9.72 2.07
N ALA A 157 8.41 -8.39 2.14
CA ALA A 157 7.92 -7.65 3.31
C ALA A 157 6.39 -7.67 3.47
N THR A 158 5.64 -8.11 2.44
CA THR A 158 4.18 -8.28 2.52
C THR A 158 3.76 -9.68 2.98
N LEU A 159 4.70 -10.63 3.01
CA LEU A 159 4.46 -12.02 3.42
C LEU A 159 4.80 -12.30 4.89
N ASP A 160 5.70 -11.51 5.46
CA ASP A 160 6.16 -11.68 6.84
C ASP A 160 5.23 -10.94 7.81
N ARG A 161 4.41 -11.69 8.57
CA ARG A 161 3.48 -11.14 9.56
C ARG A 161 4.14 -10.32 10.66
N ASN A 162 5.45 -10.48 10.89
CA ASN A 162 6.19 -9.74 11.91
C ASN A 162 6.87 -8.47 11.38
N ARG A 163 6.73 -8.19 10.08
CA ARG A 163 7.34 -7.03 9.43
C ARG A 163 6.28 -6.23 8.70
N ARG A 164 6.27 -4.90 8.88
CA ARG A 164 5.40 -4.04 8.08
C ARG A 164 5.90 -3.95 6.62
N PRO A 165 5.01 -3.73 5.62
CA PRO A 165 5.42 -3.37 4.28
C PRO A 165 6.21 -2.06 4.24
N PHE A 166 6.96 -1.87 3.15
CA PHE A 166 7.67 -0.62 2.90
C PHE A 166 6.68 0.49 2.54
N GLY A 167 6.73 1.60 3.27
CA GLY A 167 5.88 2.79 3.04
C GLY A 167 6.42 3.71 1.94
N ALA A 168 6.96 3.13 0.86
CA ALA A 168 7.56 3.85 -0.25
C ALA A 168 7.33 3.15 -1.60
N SER A 169 7.10 3.95 -2.64
CA SER A 169 7.11 3.53 -4.05
C SER A 169 8.42 3.98 -4.68
N MET A 170 8.91 3.22 -5.67
CA MET A 170 10.23 3.44 -6.25
C MET A 170 10.19 3.40 -7.77
N LEU A 171 10.89 4.34 -8.40
CA LEU A 171 11.24 4.32 -9.80
C LEU A 171 12.63 3.72 -9.97
N LEU A 172 12.72 2.63 -10.74
CA LEU A 172 13.96 2.02 -11.16
C LEU A 172 14.20 2.38 -12.62
N ALA A 173 15.27 3.12 -12.87
CA ALA A 173 15.69 3.49 -14.22
C ALA A 173 16.97 2.75 -14.57
N THR A 174 17.06 2.22 -15.78
CA THR A 174 18.26 1.48 -16.22
C THR A 174 18.52 1.65 -17.70
N THR A 175 19.80 1.61 -18.09
CA THR A 175 20.26 1.57 -19.49
C THR A 175 20.87 0.22 -19.87
N LEU A 176 20.77 -0.78 -18.99
CA LEU A 176 21.20 -2.16 -19.27
C LEU A 176 20.44 -2.72 -20.47
N GLY A 177 21.12 -3.55 -21.27
CA GLY A 177 20.54 -4.08 -22.51
C GLY A 177 20.47 -3.09 -23.67
N GLY A 178 21.12 -1.92 -23.57
CA GLY A 178 21.33 -0.98 -24.68
C GLY A 178 20.17 -0.03 -24.95
N ARG A 179 19.05 -0.14 -24.22
CA ARG A 179 17.94 0.82 -24.27
C ARG A 179 17.57 1.30 -22.87
N PRO A 180 17.20 2.57 -22.68
CA PRO A 180 16.65 3.04 -21.42
C PRO A 180 15.34 2.30 -21.11
N ARG A 181 15.14 1.96 -19.84
CA ARG A 181 13.94 1.32 -19.28
C ARG A 181 13.61 1.99 -17.97
N LEU A 182 12.32 2.12 -17.66
CA LEU A 182 11.84 2.76 -16.44
C LEU A 182 10.69 1.95 -15.85
N PHE A 183 10.86 1.52 -14.61
CA PHE A 183 9.90 0.71 -13.85
C PHE A 183 9.43 1.47 -12.63
N LEU A 184 8.13 1.47 -12.37
CA LEU A 184 7.52 1.87 -11.11
C LEU A 184 7.21 0.61 -10.30
N VAL A 185 7.77 0.51 -9.10
CA VAL A 185 7.45 -0.54 -8.13
C VAL A 185 6.77 0.06 -6.92
N ASP A 186 5.61 -0.49 -6.56
CA ASP A 186 4.84 -0.03 -5.41
C ASP A 186 5.05 -0.91 -4.16
N PRO A 187 4.55 -0.51 -2.98
CA PRO A 187 4.67 -1.27 -1.74
C PRO A 187 4.19 -2.72 -1.78
N SER A 188 3.36 -3.13 -2.75
CA SER A 188 2.94 -4.53 -2.87
C SER A 188 3.97 -5.41 -3.56
N GLY A 189 5.03 -4.81 -4.11
CA GLY A 189 5.94 -5.47 -5.05
C GLY A 189 5.33 -5.62 -6.44
N SER A 190 4.34 -4.81 -6.83
CA SER A 190 3.90 -4.80 -8.23
C SER A 190 4.81 -3.87 -9.04
N ALA A 191 5.22 -4.31 -10.23
CA ALA A 191 6.04 -3.53 -11.15
C ALA A 191 5.23 -3.15 -12.41
N LEU A 192 5.34 -1.88 -12.81
CA LEU A 192 4.81 -1.35 -14.06
C LEU A 192 5.94 -0.70 -14.85
N GLU A 193 6.06 -1.02 -16.13
CA GLU A 193 7.00 -0.37 -17.03
C GLU A 193 6.29 0.67 -17.90
N ALA A 194 6.88 1.86 -18.04
CA ALA A 194 6.38 2.90 -18.93
C ALA A 194 7.51 3.85 -19.36
N ASP A 195 7.24 4.66 -20.38
CA ASP A 195 8.19 5.69 -20.86
C ASP A 195 8.30 6.89 -19.91
N GLY A 196 7.35 7.05 -18.98
CA GLY A 196 7.38 8.12 -17.98
C GLY A 196 6.40 7.95 -16.84
N PHE A 197 6.76 8.52 -15.70
CA PHE A 197 5.95 8.61 -14.48
C PHE A 197 6.06 10.03 -13.92
N LEU A 198 4.92 10.63 -13.56
CA LEU A 198 4.80 12.02 -13.06
C LEU A 198 4.14 12.07 -11.68
#